data_AF-A0A949PMS6-F1
#
_entry.id   AF-A0A949PMS6-F1
#
_cell.length_a   1.000
_cell.length_b   1.000
_cell.length_c   1.000
_cell.angle_alpha   90.00
_cell.angle_beta   90.00
_cell.angle_gamma   90.00
#
_symmetry.space_group_name_H-M   'P 1'
#
loop_
_entity.id
_entity.type
_entity.pdbx_description
1 polymer ?
#
loop_
_entity_poly.entity_id
_entity_poly.type
_entity_poly.pdbx_seq_one_letter_code
_entity_poly.pdbx_strand_id
1 'polypeptide(L)'
;MSRATLVISNDLVRQKAINWLRSKHLRWGTRVEFKAPKRSLPQNDKMWAMLTEVADQARYHGVKLACDDWKLIFLDGLKRAKQQELRFVPNLDGTGFVNLSTSSSDLSKDEMGELIELIHAWGAQNGVTFADDERASA
;
A
#
# COMPACT_ATOMS: atom_id res chain seq x y z
N MET A 1 -11.23 -11.64 9.65
CA MET A 1 -10.59 -10.31 9.52
C MET A 1 -9.20 -10.40 10.13
N SER A 2 -8.14 -10.39 9.31
CA SER A 2 -6.75 -10.60 9.76
C SER A 2 -6.10 -9.35 10.33
N ARG A 3 -6.63 -8.15 10.03
CA ARG A 3 -6.13 -6.87 10.54
C ARG A 3 -7.27 -5.84 10.62
N ALA A 4 -7.31 -5.07 11.70
CA ALA A 4 -8.18 -3.91 11.88
C ALA A 4 -7.36 -2.77 12.50
N THR A 5 -7.62 -1.53 12.10
CA THR A 5 -6.92 -0.35 12.61
C THR A 5 -7.94 0.72 13.02
N LEU A 6 -7.75 1.32 14.20
CA LEU A 6 -8.55 2.43 14.70
C LEU A 6 -7.64 3.65 14.86
N VAL A 7 -8.03 4.77 14.25
CA VAL A 7 -7.37 6.06 14.44
C VAL A 7 -8.17 6.84 15.48
N ILE A 8 -7.59 7.09 16.64
CA ILE A 8 -8.28 7.79 17.74
C ILE A 8 -8.36 9.28 17.41
N SER A 9 -9.48 9.71 16.81
CA SER A 9 -9.75 11.11 16.44
C SER A 9 -10.74 11.81 17.36
N ASN A 10 -11.54 11.06 18.13
CA ASN A 10 -12.54 11.57 19.06
C ASN A 10 -12.89 10.52 20.13
N ASP A 11 -13.69 10.91 21.13
CA ASP A 11 -14.10 10.04 22.23
C ASP A 11 -14.99 8.87 21.80
N LEU A 12 -15.74 9.00 20.70
CA LEU A 12 -16.54 7.91 20.15
C LEU A 12 -15.63 6.76 19.66
N VAL A 13 -14.57 7.08 18.93
CA VAL A 13 -13.60 6.07 18.45
C VAL A 13 -12.82 5.48 19.62
N ARG A 14 -12.50 6.30 20.64
CA ARG A 14 -11.90 5.81 21.89
C ARG A 14 -12.79 4.78 22.57
N GLN A 15 -14.10 5.04 22.68
CA GLN A 15 -15.04 4.07 23.27
C GLN A 15 -15.21 2.81 22.43
N LYS A 16 -15.18 2.94 21.09
CA LYS A 16 -15.18 1.79 20.19
C LYS A 16 -13.95 0.88 20.43
N ALA A 17 -12.77 1.46 20.61
CA ALA A 17 -11.55 0.70 20.92
C ALA A 17 -11.67 -0.04 22.26
N ILE A 18 -12.20 0.61 23.30
CA ILE A 18 -12.44 0.00 24.62
C ILE A 18 -13.41 -1.18 24.49
N ASN A 19 -14.49 -1.01 23.73
CA ASN A 19 -15.47 -2.07 23.51
C ASN A 19 -14.87 -3.26 22.74
N TRP A 20 -13.95 -3.02 21.80
CA TRP A 20 -13.22 -4.09 21.12
C TRP A 20 -12.31 -4.87 22.05
N LEU A 21 -11.59 -4.19 22.94
CA LEU A 21 -10.73 -4.83 23.94
C LEU A 21 -11.54 -5.67 24.95
N ARG A 22 -12.75 -5.24 25.28
CA ARG A 22 -13.68 -5.96 26.18
C ARG A 22 -14.45 -7.09 25.48
N SER A 23 -14.46 -7.11 24.15
CA SER A 23 -15.24 -8.07 23.39
C SER A 23 -14.67 -9.47 23.56
N LYS A 24 -15.55 -10.43 23.85
CA LYS A 24 -15.21 -11.87 23.91
C LYS A 24 -14.72 -12.43 22.57
N HIS A 25 -14.85 -11.67 21.48
CA HIS A 25 -14.36 -12.05 20.16
C HIS A 25 -12.85 -11.81 19.97
N LEU A 26 -12.18 -11.11 20.90
CA LEU A 26 -10.73 -10.95 20.87
C LEU A 26 -10.07 -12.25 21.35
N ARG A 27 -9.41 -12.96 20.43
CA ARG A 27 -8.73 -14.23 20.76
C ARG A 27 -7.46 -13.96 21.55
N TRP A 28 -7.13 -14.87 22.46
CA TRP A 28 -5.81 -14.91 23.10
C TRP A 28 -4.71 -14.97 22.03
N GLY A 29 -3.65 -14.17 22.21
CA GLY A 29 -2.59 -13.98 21.20
C GLY A 29 -2.81 -12.81 20.23
N THR A 30 -3.91 -12.06 20.34
CA THR A 30 -4.10 -10.81 19.58
C THR A 30 -3.11 -9.72 20.03
N ARG A 31 -2.34 -9.14 19.10
CA ARG A 31 -1.41 -8.04 19.37
C ARG A 31 -2.08 -6.68 19.15
N VAL A 32 -1.97 -5.80 20.14
CA VAL A 32 -2.42 -4.39 20.06
C VAL A 32 -1.18 -3.49 19.95
N GLU A 33 -1.19 -2.55 19.03
CA GLU A 33 -0.08 -1.62 18.80
C GLU A 33 -0.58 -0.17 18.89
N PHE A 34 0.02 0.62 19.77
CA PHE A 34 -0.23 2.06 19.87
C PHE A 34 0.87 2.81 19.15
N LYS A 35 0.51 3.54 18.09
CA LYS A 35 1.41 4.42 17.35
C LYS A 35 0.95 5.86 17.55
N ALA A 36 1.89 6.75 17.89
CA ALA A 36 1.59 8.17 17.96
C ALA A 36 1.06 8.68 16.60
N PRO A 37 0.09 9.62 16.57
CA PRO A 37 -0.33 10.26 15.33
C PRO A 37 0.89 10.94 14.70
N LYS A 38 1.25 10.51 13.49
CA LYS A 38 2.36 11.12 12.78
C LYS A 38 1.87 12.42 12.12
N ARG A 39 2.65 13.48 12.26
CA ARG A 39 2.39 14.82 11.70
C ARG A 39 2.35 14.82 10.17
N SER A 40 2.87 13.76 9.54
CA SER A 40 2.73 13.42 8.13
C SER A 40 2.29 11.96 8.01
N LEU A 41 1.51 11.63 6.97
CA LEU A 41 1.38 10.24 6.55
C LEU A 41 2.78 9.74 6.19
N PRO A 42 3.30 8.67 6.83
CA PRO A 42 4.46 7.96 6.32
C PRO A 42 4.32 7.75 4.81
N GLN A 43 5.40 7.88 4.04
CA GLN A 43 5.40 7.61 2.60
C GLN A 43 4.71 6.26 2.27
N ASN A 44 4.85 5.26 3.14
CA ASN A 44 4.11 4.00 3.04
C ASN A 44 2.58 4.18 3.04
N ASP A 45 2.02 4.96 3.96
CA ASP A 45 0.57 5.15 4.05
C ASP A 45 0.06 5.97 2.85
N LYS A 46 0.85 6.94 2.37
CA LYS A 46 0.55 7.69 1.13
C LYS A 46 0.54 6.76 -0.09
N MET A 47 1.56 5.90 -0.23
CA MET A 47 1.62 4.91 -1.31
C MET A 47 0.37 4.02 -1.31
N TRP A 48 -0.05 3.50 -0.16
CA TRP A 48 -1.25 2.65 -0.06
C TRP A 48 -2.55 3.39 -0.40
N ALA A 49 -2.67 4.66 -0.03
CA ALA A 49 -3.81 5.48 -0.43
C ALA A 49 -3.90 5.62 -1.95
N MET A 50 -2.78 5.99 -2.59
CA MET A 50 -2.70 6.12 -4.05
C MET A 50 -2.94 4.81 -4.80
N LEU A 51 -2.40 3.69 -4.28
CA LEU A 51 -2.65 2.37 -4.85
C LEU A 51 -4.14 1.99 -4.78
N THR A 52 -4.84 2.41 -3.73
CA THR A 52 -6.29 2.20 -3.62
C THR A 52 -7.05 3.00 -4.66
N GLU A 53 -6.68 4.27 -4.85
CA GLU A 53 -7.27 5.13 -5.87
C GLU A 53 -7.04 4.58 -7.28
N VAL A 54 -5.84 4.09 -7.58
CA VAL A 54 -5.53 3.39 -8.84
C VAL A 54 -6.34 2.11 -9.00
N ALA A 55 -6.40 1.26 -7.96
CA ALA A 55 -7.10 -0.01 -8.02
C ALA A 55 -8.60 0.15 -8.30
N ASP A 56 -9.22 1.21 -7.77
CA ASP A 56 -10.64 1.48 -7.99
C ASP A 56 -10.95 2.05 -9.36
N GLN A 57 -10.10 2.96 -9.85
CA GLN A 57 -10.35 3.73 -11.06
C GLN A 57 -9.81 3.06 -12.33
N ALA A 58 -8.69 2.35 -12.24
CA ALA A 58 -7.99 1.82 -13.42
C ALA A 58 -8.30 0.34 -13.70
N ARG A 59 -8.00 -0.06 -14.94
CA ARG A 59 -7.96 -1.47 -15.37
C ARG A 59 -6.63 -1.72 -16.07
N TYR A 60 -5.95 -2.79 -15.71
CA TYR A 60 -4.71 -3.20 -16.36
C TYR A 60 -5.02 -4.25 -17.42
N HIS A 61 -4.85 -3.89 -18.70
CA HIS A 61 -5.23 -4.73 -19.85
C HIS A 61 -6.66 -5.31 -19.74
N GLY A 62 -7.62 -4.47 -19.30
CA GLY A 62 -9.03 -4.87 -19.14
C GLY A 62 -9.37 -5.56 -17.82
N VAL A 63 -8.39 -5.85 -16.96
CA VAL A 63 -8.58 -6.56 -15.69
C VAL A 63 -8.52 -5.60 -14.50
N LYS A 64 -9.40 -5.78 -13.50
CA LYS A 64 -9.29 -5.08 -12.22
C LYS A 64 -8.28 -5.80 -11.34
N LEU A 65 -7.27 -5.08 -10.87
CA LEU A 65 -6.22 -5.61 -10.00
C LEU A 65 -6.41 -5.12 -8.56
N ALA A 66 -5.93 -5.90 -7.60
CA ALA A 66 -5.90 -5.47 -6.20
C ALA A 66 -4.75 -4.47 -5.96
N CYS A 67 -4.81 -3.72 -4.87
CA CYS A 67 -3.76 -2.76 -4.50
C CYS A 67 -2.38 -3.44 -4.37
N ASP A 68 -2.35 -4.65 -3.82
CA ASP A 68 -1.11 -5.44 -3.71
C ASP A 68 -0.52 -5.80 -5.08
N ASP A 69 -1.35 -6.14 -6.07
CA ASP A 69 -0.88 -6.46 -7.43
C ASP A 69 -0.35 -5.21 -8.13
N TRP A 70 -1.05 -4.09 -8.01
CA TRP A 70 -0.58 -2.79 -8.51
C TRP A 70 0.77 -2.41 -7.89
N LYS A 71 0.94 -2.62 -6.58
CA LYS A 71 2.23 -2.40 -5.90
C LYS A 71 3.35 -3.20 -6.56
N LEU A 72 3.11 -4.47 -6.90
CA LEU A 72 4.11 -5.31 -7.57
C LEU A 72 4.47 -4.77 -8.96
N ILE A 73 3.48 -4.30 -9.72
CA ILE A 73 3.70 -3.71 -11.05
C ILE A 73 4.54 -2.43 -10.93
N PHE A 74 4.21 -1.54 -10.01
CA PHE A 74 4.98 -0.30 -9.83
C PHE A 74 6.38 -0.54 -9.27
N LEU A 75 6.55 -1.51 -8.38
CA LEU A 75 7.87 -1.93 -7.91
C LEU A 75 8.73 -2.49 -9.03
N ASP A 76 8.16 -3.33 -9.91
CA ASP A 76 8.86 -3.84 -11.09
C ASP A 76 9.28 -2.69 -12.02
N GLY A 77 8.37 -1.74 -12.27
CA GLY A 77 8.64 -0.53 -13.06
C GLY A 77 9.77 0.32 -12.48
N LEU A 78 9.74 0.60 -11.17
CA LEU A 78 10.80 1.36 -10.49
C LEU A 78 12.15 0.65 -10.60
N LYS A 79 12.21 -0.66 -10.32
CA LYS A 79 13.46 -1.42 -10.39
C LYS A 79 14.07 -1.40 -11.78
N ARG A 80 13.24 -1.53 -12.82
CA ARG A 80 13.69 -1.40 -14.23
C ARG A 80 14.21 0.01 -14.53
N ALA A 81 13.50 1.05 -14.10
CA ALA A 81 13.93 2.43 -14.28
C ALA A 81 15.30 2.69 -13.63
N LYS A 82 15.55 2.09 -12.46
CA LYS A 82 16.83 2.17 -11.74
C LYS A 82 17.88 1.15 -12.21
N GLN A 83 17.61 0.39 -13.27
CA GLN A 83 18.50 -0.67 -13.76
C GLN A 83 18.90 -1.69 -12.69
N GLN A 84 18.04 -1.90 -11.69
CA GLN A 84 18.24 -2.89 -10.65
C GLN A 84 17.92 -4.30 -11.17
N GLU A 85 18.71 -5.28 -10.76
CA GLU A 85 18.48 -6.67 -11.16
C GLU A 85 17.19 -7.23 -10.54
N LEU A 86 16.33 -7.76 -11.42
CA LEU A 86 15.16 -8.52 -10.99
C LEU A 86 15.58 -9.97 -10.71
N ARG A 87 15.24 -10.45 -9.52
CA ARG A 87 15.61 -11.79 -9.07
C ARG A 87 14.47 -12.75 -9.40
N PHE A 88 14.68 -13.60 -10.40
CA PHE A 88 13.78 -14.69 -10.74
C PHE A 88 14.41 -16.03 -10.39
N VAL A 89 13.62 -16.92 -9.80
CA VAL A 89 14.02 -18.30 -9.51
C VAL A 89 12.98 -19.27 -10.06
N PRO A 90 13.35 -20.51 -10.45
CA PRO A 90 12.37 -21.53 -10.79
C PRO A 90 11.35 -21.73 -9.66
N ASN A 91 10.08 -21.93 -10.00
CA ASN A 91 9.04 -22.28 -9.04
C ASN A 91 9.22 -23.73 -8.54
N LEU A 92 8.51 -24.09 -7.46
CA LEU A 92 8.72 -25.36 -6.75
C LEU A 92 8.37 -26.61 -7.59
N ASP A 93 7.45 -26.47 -8.54
CA ASP A 93 7.03 -27.52 -9.47
C ASP A 93 7.80 -27.49 -10.81
N GLY A 94 8.73 -26.55 -10.99
CA GLY A 94 9.59 -26.46 -12.17
C GLY A 94 8.88 -26.05 -13.47
N THR A 95 7.63 -25.58 -13.40
CA THR A 95 6.81 -25.19 -14.56
C THR A 95 6.97 -23.72 -14.96
N GLY A 96 7.67 -22.93 -14.14
CA GLY A 96 7.75 -21.48 -14.31
C GLY A 96 8.73 -20.80 -13.36
N PHE A 97 8.49 -19.52 -13.10
CA PHE A 97 9.39 -18.66 -12.33
C PHE A 97 8.64 -17.87 -11.26
N VAL A 98 9.34 -17.55 -10.18
CA VAL A 98 8.89 -16.68 -9.10
C VAL A 98 9.77 -15.44 -9.08
N ASN A 99 9.14 -14.26 -9.12
CA ASN A 99 9.82 -13.00 -8.88
C ASN A 99 10.03 -12.81 -7.38
N LEU A 100 11.30 -12.68 -6.94
CA LEU A 100 11.67 -12.41 -5.55
C LEU A 100 11.88 -10.91 -5.29
N SER A 101 11.90 -10.08 -6.33
CA SER A 101 12.10 -8.62 -6.24
C SER A 101 10.81 -7.88 -5.89
N THR A 102 9.99 -8.41 -4.98
CA THR A 102 8.61 -7.95 -4.67
C THR A 102 8.48 -7.12 -3.40
N SER A 103 9.54 -7.04 -2.59
CA SER A 103 9.56 -6.28 -1.34
C SER A 103 9.74 -4.78 -1.60
N SER A 104 8.84 -3.96 -1.04
CA SER A 104 9.02 -2.51 -0.88
C SER A 104 9.65 -2.14 0.48
N SER A 105 9.80 -3.11 1.39
CA SER A 105 10.34 -2.86 2.73
C SER A 105 11.84 -2.57 2.73
N ASP A 106 12.54 -2.98 1.67
CA ASP A 106 13.97 -2.76 1.48
C ASP A 106 14.26 -1.44 0.74
N LEU A 107 13.23 -0.70 0.32
CA LEU A 107 13.42 0.60 -0.33
C LEU A 107 13.93 1.63 0.67
N SER A 108 14.93 2.39 0.25
CA SER A 108 15.32 3.63 0.91
C SER A 108 14.16 4.66 0.89
N LYS A 109 14.27 5.69 1.73
CA LYS A 109 13.28 6.77 1.78
C LYS A 109 13.14 7.50 0.44
N ASP A 110 14.24 7.63 -0.29
CA ASP A 110 14.28 8.30 -1.59
C ASP A 110 13.65 7.42 -2.66
N GLU A 111 13.96 6.13 -2.69
CA GLU A 111 13.31 5.16 -3.58
C GLU A 111 11.80 5.05 -3.32
N MET A 112 11.36 5.18 -2.06
CA MET A 112 9.94 5.23 -1.74
C MET A 112 9.28 6.51 -2.27
N GLY A 113 10.01 7.62 -2.30
CA GLY A 113 9.58 8.87 -2.94
C GLY A 113 9.42 8.68 -4.46
N GLU A 114 10.44 8.12 -5.11
CA GLU A 114 10.40 7.80 -6.55
C GLU A 114 9.26 6.84 -6.90
N LEU A 115 8.97 5.85 -6.04
CA LEU A 115 7.82 4.94 -6.23
C LEU A 115 6.49 5.71 -6.20
N ILE A 116 6.32 6.63 -5.26
CA ILE A 116 5.13 7.47 -5.13
C ILE A 116 4.97 8.35 -6.37
N GLU A 117 6.05 8.97 -6.84
CA GLU A 117 6.05 9.78 -8.06
C GLU A 117 5.70 8.95 -9.29
N LEU A 118 6.22 7.72 -9.40
CA LEU A 118 5.88 6.81 -10.48
C LEU A 118 4.38 6.45 -10.49
N ILE A 119 3.81 6.16 -9.32
CA ILE A 119 2.36 5.88 -9.18
C ILE A 119 1.54 7.10 -9.59
N HIS A 120 1.95 8.31 -9.15
CA HIS A 120 1.26 9.55 -9.47
C HIS A 120 1.28 9.83 -10.98
N ALA A 121 2.48 9.77 -11.59
CA ALA A 121 2.67 10.01 -13.01
C ALA A 121 1.88 9.03 -13.87
N TRP A 122 1.91 7.74 -13.52
CA TRP A 122 1.14 6.73 -14.23
C TRP A 122 -0.37 6.96 -14.06
N GLY A 123 -0.84 7.28 -12.85
CA GLY A 123 -2.24 7.56 -12.58
C GLY A 123 -2.76 8.74 -13.41
N ALA A 124 -2.02 9.85 -13.43
CA ALA A 124 -2.35 11.04 -14.20
C ALA A 124 -2.46 10.74 -15.71
N GLN A 125 -1.57 9.91 -16.26
CA GLN A 125 -1.62 9.48 -17.67
C GLN A 125 -2.81 8.57 -17.98
N ASN A 126 -3.33 7.86 -16.98
CA ASN A 126 -4.41 6.89 -17.13
C ASN A 126 -5.76 7.38 -16.58
N GLY A 127 -5.88 8.69 -16.31
CA GLY A 127 -7.13 9.32 -15.86
C GLY A 127 -7.53 9.00 -14.43
N VAL A 128 -6.59 8.58 -13.57
CA VAL A 128 -6.82 8.41 -12.14
C VAL A 128 -6.75 9.77 -11.46
N THR A 129 -7.77 10.10 -10.67
CA THR A 129 -7.79 11.32 -9.85
C THR A 129 -7.38 10.97 -8.42
N PHE A 130 -6.35 11.66 -7.89
CA PHE A 130 -5.85 11.45 -6.53
C PHE A 130 -6.40 12.53 -5.58
N ALA A 131 -6.81 12.14 -4.38
CA ALA A 131 -7.41 13.05 -3.39
C ALA A 131 -6.45 14.15 -2.89
N ASP A 132 -5.13 13.91 -2.95
CA ASP A 132 -4.13 14.93 -2.62
C ASP A 132 -4.13 16.09 -3.64
N ASP A 133 -4.42 15.82 -4.92
CA ASP A 133 -4.49 16.84 -5.96
C ASP A 133 -5.76 17.70 -5.83
N GLU A 134 -6.87 17.09 -5.43
CA GLU A 134 -8.12 17.81 -5.12
C GLU A 134 -7.97 18.76 -3.92
N ARG A 135 -7.17 18.40 -2.92
CA ARG A 135 -6.88 19.27 -1.77
C ARG A 135 -5.94 20.42 -2.10
N ALA A 136 -5.07 20.26 -3.10
CA ALA A 136 -4.16 21.32 -3.53
C ALA A 136 -4.82 22.33 -4.48
N SER A 137 -5.96 21.96 -5.08
CA SER A 137 -6.74 22.78 -6.00
C SER A 137 -7.96 23.45 -5.34
N ALA A 138 -8.20 23.21 -4.04
CA ALA A 138 -9.24 23.81 -3.20
C ALA A 138 -8.65 24.85 -2.23
#